data_AF-A0A9D9I1I2-F1
#
_entry.id   AF-A0A9D9I1I2-F1
#
_cell.length_a   1.000
_cell.length_b   1.000
_cell.length_c   1.000
_cell.angle_alpha   90.00
_cell.angle_beta   90.00
_cell.angle_gamma   90.00
#
_symmetry.space_group_name_H-M   'P 1'
#
loop_
_entity.id
_entity.type
_entity.pdbx_description
1 polymer ?
#
loop_
_entity_poly.entity_id
_entity_poly.type
_entity_poly.pdbx_seq_one_letter_code
_entity_poly.pdbx_strand_id
1 'polypeptide(L)'
;MKKLLDLLIKGVGTALTCFTIFGMIWDVINGGNYVFSDWMYTKMVIGAIIIGIGFSIPGLVYYSPNLPYSIKIIIHMGIGCAIFLITSFIVGWIPIELGMMKCVFIIVIELAVAFILWLCFTLYYKRMAEKMDKKIKTMNQDDFD
;
A
#
# COMPACT_ATOMS: atom_id res chain seq x y z
N MET A 1 2.18 -17.45 -11.92
CA MET A 1 2.53 -16.22 -12.65
C MET A 1 1.37 -15.21 -12.72
N LYS A 2 0.20 -15.53 -13.29
CA LYS A 2 -0.92 -14.58 -13.41
C LYS A 2 -1.33 -13.89 -12.09
N LYS A 3 -1.41 -14.63 -10.99
CA LYS A 3 -1.76 -14.08 -9.66
C LYS A 3 -0.71 -13.08 -9.11
N LEU A 4 0.58 -13.41 -9.25
CA LEU A 4 1.65 -12.52 -8.82
C LEU A 4 1.62 -11.22 -9.63
N LEU A 5 1.44 -11.31 -10.95
CA LEU A 5 1.33 -10.13 -11.81
C LEU A 5 0.15 -9.24 -11.43
N ASP A 6 -1.02 -9.83 -11.15
CA ASP A 6 -2.21 -9.10 -10.69
C ASP A 6 -1.98 -8.36 -9.35
N LEU A 7 -1.32 -9.02 -8.39
CA LEU A 7 -0.94 -8.38 -7.12
C LEU A 7 0.05 -7.23 -7.33
N LEU A 8 1.05 -7.41 -8.21
CA LEU A 8 2.04 -6.38 -8.52
C LEU A 8 1.40 -5.17 -9.18
N ILE A 9 0.54 -5.38 -10.18
CA ILE A 9 -0.19 -4.29 -10.86
C ILE A 9 -1.03 -3.51 -9.85
N LYS A 10 -1.76 -4.20 -8.98
CA LYS A 10 -2.60 -3.56 -7.95
C LYS A 10 -1.75 -2.78 -6.94
N GLY A 11 -0.70 -3.38 -6.39
CA GLY A 11 0.11 -2.75 -5.35
C GLY A 11 0.97 -1.61 -5.88
N VAL A 12 1.67 -1.80 -7.00
CA VAL A 12 2.44 -0.72 -7.65
C VAL A 12 1.53 0.39 -8.14
N GLY A 13 0.38 0.06 -8.75
CA GLY A 13 -0.60 1.05 -9.18
C GLY A 13 -1.15 1.88 -8.02
N THR A 14 -1.45 1.23 -6.89
CA THR A 14 -1.89 1.93 -5.67
C THR A 14 -0.78 2.82 -5.11
N ALA A 15 0.45 2.32 -5.00
CA ALA A 15 1.58 3.10 -4.47
C ALA A 15 1.88 4.33 -5.33
N LEU A 16 1.87 4.18 -6.67
CA LEU A 16 2.06 5.31 -7.59
C LEU A 16 0.91 6.31 -7.52
N THR A 17 -0.32 5.85 -7.34
CA THR A 17 -1.49 6.73 -7.16
C THR A 17 -1.39 7.51 -5.85
N CYS A 18 -0.97 6.87 -4.75
CA CYS A 18 -0.69 7.58 -3.51
C CYS A 18 0.42 8.61 -3.70
N PHE A 19 1.54 8.22 -4.33
CA PHE A 19 2.66 9.11 -4.60
C PHE A 19 2.24 10.36 -5.41
N THR A 20 1.44 10.19 -6.46
CA THR A 20 0.96 11.32 -7.26
C THR A 20 -0.02 12.21 -6.48
N ILE A 21 -0.91 11.63 -5.67
CA ILE A 21 -1.82 12.42 -4.80
C ILE A 21 -1.01 13.26 -3.81
N PHE A 22 -0.02 12.66 -3.12
CA PHE A 22 0.84 13.40 -2.20
C PHE A 22 1.66 14.47 -2.93
N GLY A 23 2.18 14.16 -4.12
CA GLY A 23 2.89 15.13 -4.96
C GLY A 23 2.01 16.32 -5.37
N MET A 24 0.75 16.08 -5.74
CA MET A 24 -0.21 17.15 -6.05
C MET A 24 -0.52 18.01 -4.83
N ILE A 25 -0.71 17.40 -3.65
CA ILE A 25 -0.92 18.16 -2.40
C ILE A 25 0.29 19.06 -2.12
N TRP A 26 1.50 18.52 -2.28
CA TRP A 26 2.73 19.26 -2.06
C TRP A 26 2.90 20.40 -3.07
N ASP A 27 2.60 20.17 -4.34
CA ASP A 27 2.65 21.19 -5.41
C ASP A 27 1.72 22.39 -5.09
N VAL A 28 0.48 22.11 -4.65
CA VAL A 28 -0.49 23.14 -4.26
C VAL A 28 -0.02 23.93 -3.03
N ILE A 29 0.53 23.26 -2.01
CA ILE A 29 1.04 23.92 -0.79
C ILE A 29 2.21 24.87 -1.12
N ASN A 30 3.04 24.51 -2.10
CA ASN A 30 4.20 25.32 -2.51
C ASN A 30 3.89 26.30 -3.66
N GLY A 31 2.61 26.49 -4.00
CA GLY A 31 2.19 27.46 -5.02
C GLY A 31 2.68 27.12 -6.43
N GLY A 32 2.82 25.83 -6.76
CA GLY A 32 3.33 25.35 -8.06
C GLY A 32 4.85 25.32 -8.17
N ASN A 33 5.59 25.66 -7.11
CA ASN A 33 7.05 25.63 -7.11
C ASN A 33 7.56 24.27 -6.61
N TYR A 34 7.55 23.29 -7.51
CA TYR A 34 7.96 21.92 -7.24
C TYR A 34 9.25 21.55 -8.00
N VAL A 35 10.37 22.15 -7.57
CA VAL A 35 11.69 21.95 -8.19
C VAL A 35 12.50 20.92 -7.41
N PHE A 36 13.00 19.92 -8.13
CA PHE A 36 13.84 18.85 -7.59
C PHE A 36 15.23 18.88 -8.23
N SER A 37 16.27 18.73 -7.41
CA SER A 37 17.64 18.50 -7.86
C SER A 37 18.04 17.02 -7.73
N ASP A 38 19.21 16.65 -8.26
CA ASP A 38 19.90 15.38 -7.95
C ASP A 38 19.08 14.11 -8.17
N TRP A 39 18.26 14.12 -9.23
CA TRP A 39 17.39 13.02 -9.63
C TRP A 39 16.38 12.62 -8.54
N MET A 40 16.04 13.54 -7.63
CA MET A 40 15.18 13.24 -6.48
C MET A 40 13.81 12.73 -6.93
N TYR A 41 13.20 13.32 -7.95
CA TYR A 41 11.94 12.82 -8.51
C TYR A 41 12.04 11.36 -8.98
N THR A 42 13.09 11.02 -9.71
CA THR A 42 13.33 9.64 -10.19
C THR A 42 13.49 8.67 -9.03
N LYS A 43 14.25 9.05 -7.99
CA LYS A 43 14.41 8.25 -6.78
C LYS A 43 13.07 8.01 -6.08
N MET A 44 12.23 9.04 -5.99
CA MET A 44 10.90 8.94 -5.39
C MET A 44 9.96 8.02 -6.17
N VAL A 45 9.95 8.10 -7.50
CA VAL A 45 9.14 7.20 -8.34
C VAL A 45 9.60 5.74 -8.20
N ILE A 46 10.91 5.50 -8.25
CA ILE A 46 11.47 4.16 -8.03
C ILE A 46 11.12 3.66 -6.62
N GLY A 47 11.22 4.54 -5.62
CA GLY A 47 10.83 4.23 -4.25
C GLY A 47 9.36 3.80 -4.14
N ALA A 48 8.44 4.54 -4.75
CA ALA A 48 7.03 4.17 -4.79
C ALA A 48 6.79 2.81 -5.44
N ILE A 49 7.51 2.47 -6.51
CA ILE A 49 7.46 1.15 -7.15
C ILE A 49 7.96 0.06 -6.20
N ILE A 50 9.11 0.27 -5.55
CA ILE A 50 9.69 -0.68 -4.58
C ILE A 50 8.71 -0.94 -3.42
N ILE A 51 8.07 0.11 -2.92
CA ILE A 51 7.04 0.01 -1.86
C ILE A 51 5.85 -0.81 -2.34
N GLY A 52 5.34 -0.51 -3.55
CA GLY A 52 4.25 -1.27 -4.16
C GLY A 52 4.57 -2.76 -4.25
N ILE A 53 5.78 -3.10 -4.72
CA ILE A 53 6.27 -4.49 -4.76
C ILE A 53 6.39 -5.08 -3.35
N GLY A 54 6.91 -4.30 -2.40
CA GLY A 54 7.14 -4.68 -1.02
C GLY A 54 5.87 -5.04 -0.25
N PHE A 55 4.72 -4.45 -0.60
CA PHE A 55 3.43 -4.89 -0.10
C PHE A 55 2.81 -6.02 -0.97
N SER A 56 2.97 -5.98 -2.29
CA SER A 56 2.39 -6.98 -3.20
C SER A 56 2.90 -8.41 -2.97
N ILE A 57 4.23 -8.60 -2.87
CA ILE A 57 4.82 -9.95 -2.81
C ILE A 57 4.46 -10.65 -1.49
N PRO A 58 4.62 -10.04 -0.31
CA PRO A 58 4.23 -10.66 0.95
C PRO A 58 2.73 -10.95 1.03
N GLY A 59 1.89 -10.22 0.28
CA GLY A 59 0.46 -10.49 0.14
C GLY A 59 0.13 -11.91 -0.35
N LEU A 60 1.08 -12.61 -0.98
CA LEU A 60 0.92 -14.02 -1.33
C LEU A 60 0.65 -14.94 -0.13
N VAL A 61 1.07 -14.53 1.07
CA VAL A 61 0.86 -15.31 2.31
C VAL A 61 -0.63 -15.55 2.59
N TYR A 62 -1.53 -14.69 2.10
CA TYR A 62 -2.97 -14.86 2.28
C TYR A 62 -3.53 -16.12 1.61
N TYR A 63 -2.87 -16.63 0.57
CA TYR A 63 -3.26 -17.86 -0.12
C TYR A 63 -2.83 -19.14 0.59
N SER A 64 -1.96 -19.06 1.59
CA SER A 64 -1.52 -20.26 2.33
C SER A 64 -2.66 -20.78 3.22
N PRO A 65 -3.10 -22.05 3.10
CA PRO A 65 -4.12 -22.61 3.98
C PRO A 65 -3.58 -22.90 5.39
N ASN A 66 -2.26 -22.97 5.55
CA ASN A 66 -1.61 -23.51 6.75
C ASN A 66 -1.33 -22.46 7.83
N LEU A 67 -1.65 -21.18 7.57
CA LEU A 67 -1.33 -20.07 8.48
C LEU A 67 -2.61 -19.40 9.01
N PRO A 68 -2.68 -19.12 10.33
CA PRO A 68 -3.78 -18.35 10.88
C PRO A 68 -3.75 -16.91 10.33
N TYR A 69 -4.92 -16.29 10.26
CA TYR A 69 -5.09 -14.97 9.63
C TYR A 69 -4.22 -13.88 10.28
N SER A 70 -4.09 -13.89 11.61
CA SER A 70 -3.23 -12.93 12.33
C SER A 70 -1.76 -13.01 11.91
N ILE A 71 -1.22 -14.22 11.69
CA ILE A 71 0.16 -14.41 11.24
C ILE A 71 0.34 -13.94 9.79
N LYS A 72 -0.68 -14.17 8.94
CA LYS A 72 -0.68 -13.63 7.56
C LYS A 72 -0.60 -12.11 7.56
N ILE A 73 -1.34 -11.43 8.44
CA ILE A 73 -1.27 -9.97 8.59
C ILE A 73 0.13 -9.55 9.04
N ILE A 74 0.70 -10.19 10.06
CA ILE A 74 2.03 -9.85 10.58
C ILE A 74 3.09 -9.99 9.50
N ILE A 75 3.06 -11.06 8.70
CA ILE A 75 4.01 -11.26 7.60
C ILE A 75 3.83 -10.20 6.51
N HIS A 76 2.59 -9.96 6.06
CA HIS A 76 2.31 -8.99 5.00
C HIS A 76 2.66 -7.55 5.43
N MET A 77 2.10 -7.12 6.56
CA MET A 77 2.29 -5.76 7.07
C MET A 77 3.71 -5.55 7.58
N GLY A 78 4.31 -6.54 8.24
CA GLY A 78 5.67 -6.45 8.75
C GLY A 78 6.69 -6.25 7.63
N ILE A 79 6.66 -7.10 6.60
CA ILE A 79 7.60 -6.97 5.47
C ILE A 79 7.32 -5.70 4.66
N GLY A 80 6.05 -5.42 4.35
CA GLY A 80 5.66 -4.22 3.61
C GLY A 80 6.07 -2.93 4.31
N CYS A 81 5.80 -2.80 5.61
CA CYS A 81 6.20 -1.63 6.39
C CYS A 81 7.72 -1.51 6.53
N ALA A 82 8.45 -2.61 6.70
CA ALA A 82 9.92 -2.58 6.74
C ALA A 82 10.51 -2.03 5.44
N ILE A 83 10.04 -2.53 4.29
CA ILE A 83 10.46 -2.04 2.96
C ILE A 83 10.08 -0.57 2.80
N PHE A 84 8.89 -0.18 3.27
CA PHE A 84 8.43 1.20 3.21
C PHE A 84 9.35 2.14 3.99
N LEU A 85 9.65 1.84 5.26
CA LEU A 85 10.51 2.68 6.08
C LEU A 85 11.94 2.78 5.54
N ILE A 86 12.53 1.66 5.09
CA ILE A 86 13.87 1.65 4.49
C ILE A 86 13.87 2.51 3.21
N THR A 87 12.86 2.36 2.36
CA THR A 87 12.75 3.11 1.11
C THR A 87 12.53 4.60 1.37
N SER A 88 11.64 4.94 2.30
CA SER A 88 11.36 6.30 2.73
C SER A 88 12.61 7.02 3.23
N PHE A 89 13.42 6.32 4.03
CA PHE A 89 14.72 6.81 4.49
C PHE A 89 15.70 7.07 3.33
N ILE A 90 15.87 6.11 2.41
CA ILE A 90 16.83 6.22 1.29
C ILE A 90 16.42 7.33 0.31
N VAL A 91 15.12 7.48 0.05
CA VAL A 91 14.58 8.48 -0.87
C VAL A 91 14.61 9.88 -0.27
N GLY A 92 14.66 10.00 1.06
CA GLY A 92 14.72 11.27 1.78
C GLY A 92 13.35 11.84 2.16
N TRP A 93 12.32 10.99 2.31
CA TRP A 93 11.01 11.44 2.81
C TRP A 93 11.02 11.70 4.33
N ILE A 94 11.99 11.11 5.05
CA ILE A 94 12.19 11.34 6.48
C ILE A 94 13.23 12.46 6.66
N PRO A 95 12.86 13.63 7.21
CA PRO A 95 13.73 14.79 7.35
C PRO A 95 14.58 14.69 8.63
N ILE A 96 15.71 13.99 8.53
CA ILE A 96 16.61 13.65 9.64
C ILE A 96 17.18 14.92 10.30
N GLU A 97 17.37 15.98 9.51
CA GLU A 97 17.87 17.29 9.93
C GLU A 97 16.90 18.08 10.83
N LEU A 98 15.60 17.75 10.82
CA LEU A 98 14.60 18.48 11.59
C LEU A 98 14.46 17.98 13.05
N GLY A 99 15.27 17.00 13.44
CA GLY A 99 15.33 16.46 14.80
C GLY A 99 14.47 15.21 15.02
N MET A 100 14.85 14.42 16.03
CA MET A 100 14.32 13.06 16.29
C MET A 100 12.80 13.01 16.44
N MET A 101 12.20 13.99 17.13
CA MET A 101 10.74 14.01 17.37
C MET A 101 9.93 14.12 16.07
N LYS A 102 10.37 14.94 15.12
CA LYS A 102 9.69 15.09 13.83
C LYS A 102 9.84 13.85 12.96
N CYS A 103 11.01 13.20 13.01
CA CYS A 103 11.24 11.92 12.33
C CYS A 103 10.26 10.84 12.83
N VAL A 104 10.13 10.69 14.16
CA VAL A 104 9.20 9.72 14.76
C VAL A 104 7.76 10.03 14.35
N PHE A 105 7.36 11.31 14.36
CA PHE A 105 6.02 11.71 13.95
C PHE A 105 5.72 11.36 12.49
N ILE A 106 6.66 11.59 11.57
CA ILE A 106 6.50 11.24 10.15
C ILE A 106 6.41 9.72 9.96
N ILE A 107 7.28 8.95 10.63
CA ILE A 107 7.22 7.48 10.61
C ILE A 107 5.84 6.97 11.10
N VAL A 108 5.29 7.56 12.16
CA VAL A 108 3.96 7.20 12.65
C VAL A 108 2.87 7.50 11.61
N ILE A 109 2.95 8.64 10.93
CA ILE A 109 2.01 8.98 9.84
C ILE A 109 2.12 7.99 8.68
N GLU A 110 3.34 7.67 8.24
CA GLU A 110 3.57 6.70 7.15
C GLU A 110 2.96 5.34 7.46
N LEU A 111 3.23 4.82 8.67
CA LEU A 111 2.65 3.55 9.11
C LEU A 111 1.12 3.66 9.20
N ALA A 112 0.59 4.76 9.75
CA ALA A 112 -0.86 4.96 9.82
C ALA A 112 -1.50 4.93 8.42
N VAL A 113 -0.90 5.58 7.42
CA VAL A 113 -1.38 5.55 6.04
C VAL A 113 -1.38 4.12 5.49
N ALA A 114 -0.31 3.36 5.70
CA ALA A 114 -0.23 1.96 5.26
C ALA A 114 -1.33 1.09 5.91
N PHE A 115 -1.55 1.24 7.22
CA PHE A 115 -2.61 0.52 7.94
C PHE A 115 -4.01 0.94 7.50
N ILE A 116 -4.26 2.22 7.25
CA ILE A 116 -5.54 2.74 6.76
C ILE A 116 -5.82 2.17 5.37
N LEU A 117 -4.85 2.20 4.46
CA LEU A 117 -5.01 1.63 3.11
C LEU A 117 -5.32 0.13 3.19
N TRP A 118 -4.53 -0.62 3.97
CA TRP A 118 -4.77 -2.04 4.17
C TRP A 118 -6.17 -2.33 4.73
N LEU A 119 -6.62 -1.56 5.73
CA LEU A 119 -7.95 -1.70 6.32
C LEU A 119 -9.05 -1.39 5.30
N CYS A 120 -8.92 -0.32 4.53
CA CYS A 120 -9.85 0.04 3.46
C CYS A 120 -9.98 -1.08 2.42
N PHE A 121 -8.87 -1.60 1.92
CA PHE A 121 -8.89 -2.73 0.98
C PHE A 121 -9.48 -3.99 1.60
N THR A 122 -9.14 -4.29 2.85
CA THR A 122 -9.66 -5.47 3.56
C THR A 122 -11.18 -5.41 3.69
N LEU A 123 -11.71 -4.26 4.11
CA LEU A 123 -13.16 -4.05 4.23
C LEU A 123 -13.86 -4.07 2.87
N TYR A 124 -13.25 -3.46 1.85
CA TYR A 124 -13.78 -3.46 0.48
C TYR A 124 -13.90 -4.89 -0.07
N TYR A 125 -12.82 -5.68 0.00
CA TYR A 125 -12.84 -7.05 -0.51
C TYR A 125 -13.72 -7.98 0.31
N LYS A 126 -13.80 -7.79 1.63
CA LYS A 126 -14.74 -8.53 2.48
C LYS A 126 -16.19 -8.29 2.04
N ARG A 127 -16.59 -7.02 1.86
CA ARG A 127 -17.94 -6.66 1.38
C ARG A 127 -18.20 -7.21 -0.03
N MET A 128 -17.20 -7.19 -0.91
CA MET A 128 -17.33 -7.73 -2.25
C MET A 128 -17.56 -9.25 -2.23
N ALA A 129 -16.83 -9.98 -1.39
CA ALA A 129 -17.02 -11.42 -1.22
C ALA A 129 -18.42 -11.75 -0.66
N GLU A 130 -18.90 -11.00 0.33
CA GLU A 130 -20.25 -11.16 0.88
C GLU A 130 -21.35 -10.91 -0.17
N LYS A 131 -21.16 -9.91 -1.04
CA LYS A 131 -22.10 -9.64 -2.15
C LYS A 131 -22.11 -10.78 -3.18
N MET A 132 -20.95 -11.34 -3.51
CA MET A 132 -20.84 -12.46 -4.44
C MET A 132 -21.51 -13.72 -3.88
N ASP A 133 -21.29 -14.03 -2.60
CA ASP A 133 -21.91 -15.18 -1.93
C ASP A 133 -23.44 -15.08 -1.92
N LYS A 134 -23.99 -13.89 -1.62
CA LYS A 134 -25.43 -13.64 -1.69
C LYS A 134 -25.98 -13.85 -3.10
N LYS A 135 -25.29 -13.36 -4.13
CA LYS A 135 -25.73 -13.51 -5.53
C LYS A 135 -25.73 -14.96 -6.01
N ILE A 136 -24.75 -15.76 -5.57
CA ILE A 136 -24.70 -17.20 -5.90
C ILE A 136 -25.88 -17.93 -5.24
N LYS A 137 -26.21 -17.58 -3.98
CA LYS A 137 -27.35 -18.18 -3.27
C LYS A 137 -28.68 -17.87 -3.95
N THR A 138 -28.89 -16.62 -4.39
CA THR A 138 -30.14 -16.26 -5.10
C THR A 138 -30.23 -16.98 -6.44
N MET A 139 -29.15 -17.02 -7.23
CA MET A 139 -29.15 -17.74 -8.52
C MET A 139 -29.44 -19.23 -8.36
N ASN A 140 -28.85 -19.87 -7.34
CA ASN A 140 -29.13 -21.28 -7.08
C ASN A 140 -30.58 -21.50 -6.62
N GLN A 141 -31.20 -20.55 -5.90
CA GLN A 141 -32.60 -20.68 -5.51
C GLN A 141 -33.55 -20.52 -6.71
N ASP A 142 -33.27 -19.55 -7.60
CA ASP A 142 -34.06 -19.32 -8.81
C ASP A 142 -33.96 -20.48 -9.84
N ASP A 143 -32.89 -21.29 -9.81
CA ASP A 143 -32.74 -22.48 -10.67
C ASP A 143 -33.56 -23.70 -10.18
N PHE A 144 -34.11 -23.67 -8.96
CA PHE A 144 -34.92 -24.75 -8.37
C PHE A 144 -36.42 -24.41 -8.22
N ASP A 145 -36.83 -23.20 -8.56
CA ASP A 145 -38.23 -22.72 -8.58
C ASP A 145 -38.78 -22.61 -10.02
#